data_AF-A0A356X479-F1
#
_entry.id   AF-A0A356X479-F1
#
_cell.length_a   1.000
_cell.length_b   1.000
_cell.length_c   1.000
_cell.angle_alpha   90.00
_cell.angle_beta   90.00
_cell.angle_gamma   90.00
#
_symmetry.space_group_name_H-M   'P 1'
#
loop_
_entity.id
_entity.type
_entity.pdbx_description
1 polymer ?
#
loop_
_entity_poly.entity_id
_entity_poly.type
_entity_poly.pdbx_seq_one_letter_code
_entity_poly.pdbx_strand_id
1 'polypeptide(L)'
;MADTSFRHSEAFLQWIWQNLLFDVNSLRTTDGKKLRVVNPGTQNATDGPDFNHAAIEIEGITWHGDVELHIENSGWKSHRHHLDANYNTVVLHVVTNTPEKTVRTKNGHRPHTLNILPHLSPQIHRFLNSFETSGSL
;
A
#
# COMPACT_ATOMS: atom_id res chain seq x y z
N MET A 1 5.77 23.31 5.61
CA MET A 1 5.84 21.98 4.98
C MET A 1 4.47 21.73 4.38
N ALA A 2 4.37 21.41 3.09
CA ALA A 2 3.07 21.16 2.48
C ALA A 2 2.39 19.99 3.23
N ASP A 3 1.08 20.11 3.48
CA ASP A 3 0.26 19.06 4.04
C ASP A 3 0.17 17.91 3.03
N THR A 4 1.17 17.03 3.04
CA THR A 4 1.18 15.80 2.22
C THR A 4 0.26 14.77 2.85
N SER A 5 -1.04 15.03 2.92
CA SER A 5 -2.04 14.03 3.29
C SER A 5 -2.68 13.45 2.03
N PHE A 6 -2.82 12.12 1.95
CA PHE A 6 -3.47 11.49 0.80
C PHE A 6 -4.99 11.59 0.95
N ARG A 7 -5.61 12.52 0.23
CA ARG A 7 -7.05 12.84 0.35
C ARG A 7 -7.91 12.24 -0.76
N HIS A 8 -7.49 11.10 -1.32
CA HIS A 8 -8.18 10.41 -2.40
C HIS A 8 -8.62 9.01 -1.97
N SER A 9 -9.49 8.37 -2.76
CA SER A 9 -10.04 7.05 -2.43
C SER A 9 -9.00 5.93 -2.50
N GLU A 10 -9.27 4.82 -1.81
CA GLU A 10 -8.48 3.58 -1.93
C GLU A 10 -8.49 3.05 -3.37
N ALA A 11 -9.59 3.22 -4.12
CA ALA A 11 -9.63 2.87 -5.55
C ALA A 11 -8.58 3.64 -6.37
N PHE A 12 -8.32 4.91 -6.05
CA PHE A 12 -7.26 5.67 -6.72
C PHE A 12 -5.87 5.19 -6.29
N LEU A 13 -5.70 4.82 -5.02
CA LEU A 13 -4.46 4.21 -4.52
C LEU A 13 -4.18 2.85 -5.19
N GLN A 14 -5.19 2.00 -5.35
CA GLN A 14 -5.12 0.75 -6.09
C GLN A 14 -4.71 1.00 -7.55
N TRP A 15 -5.27 2.03 -8.20
CA TRP A 15 -4.89 2.40 -9.57
C TRP A 15 -3.41 2.85 -9.66
N ILE A 16 -2.93 3.63 -8.69
CA ILE A 16 -1.50 4.01 -8.58
C ILE A 16 -0.62 2.76 -8.45
N TRP A 17 -1.01 1.82 -7.58
CA TRP A 17 -0.28 0.57 -7.37
C TRP A 17 -0.22 -0.29 -8.63
N GLN A 18 -1.38 -0.55 -9.24
CA GLN A 18 -1.52 -1.36 -10.45
C GLN A 18 -0.66 -0.86 -11.61
N ASN A 19 -0.55 0.46 -11.76
CA ASN A 19 0.17 1.11 -12.85
C ASN A 19 1.62 1.51 -12.46
N LEU A 20 2.08 1.14 -11.26
CA LEU A 20 3.42 1.45 -10.74
C LEU A 20 3.78 2.94 -10.85
N LEU A 21 2.85 3.85 -10.50
CA LEU A 21 3.03 5.31 -10.67
C LEU A 21 3.84 5.97 -9.54
N PHE A 22 4.91 5.30 -9.11
CA PHE A 22 5.81 5.66 -8.02
C PHE A 22 7.24 5.19 -8.35
N ASP A 23 8.25 5.72 -7.67
CA ASP A 23 9.63 5.28 -7.84
C ASP A 23 9.84 3.87 -7.27
N VAL A 24 9.92 2.89 -8.16
CA VAL A 24 10.14 1.48 -7.83
C VAL A 24 11.58 1.13 -7.47
N ASN A 25 12.55 2.03 -7.71
CA ASN A 25 13.98 1.71 -7.61
C ASN A 25 14.53 1.84 -6.17
N SER A 26 13.84 2.60 -5.32
CA SER A 26 14.35 3.01 -4.01
C SER A 26 13.39 2.70 -2.85
N LEU A 27 12.49 1.73 -3.05
CA LEU A 27 11.48 1.37 -2.06
C LEU A 27 12.09 0.73 -0.81
N ARG A 28 11.53 1.11 0.33
CA ARG A 28 11.80 0.48 1.62
C ARG A 28 10.51 0.24 2.37
N THR A 29 10.47 -0.86 3.12
CA THR A 29 9.43 -1.05 4.12
C THR A 29 9.57 0.00 5.23
N THR A 30 8.52 0.15 6.04
CA THR A 30 8.52 1.07 7.18
C THR A 30 9.49 0.67 8.28
N ASP A 31 9.96 -0.58 8.31
CA ASP A 31 11.07 -1.05 9.16
C ASP A 31 12.44 -1.02 8.47
N GLY A 32 12.56 -0.33 7.32
CA GLY A 32 13.83 0.01 6.67
C GLY A 32 14.38 -1.02 5.68
N LYS A 33 13.71 -2.15 5.50
CA LYS A 33 14.13 -3.23 4.61
C LYS A 33 13.98 -2.81 3.15
N LYS A 34 14.97 -3.11 2.33
CA LYS A 34 14.92 -2.90 0.88
C LYS A 34 13.76 -3.72 0.30
N LEU A 35 12.92 -3.04 -0.47
CA LEU A 35 11.76 -3.61 -1.14
C LEU A 35 11.91 -3.45 -2.65
N ARG A 36 11.49 -4.46 -3.42
CA ARG A 36 11.33 -4.37 -4.87
C ARG A 36 10.03 -5.07 -5.28
N VAL A 37 9.21 -4.38 -6.06
CA VAL A 37 8.01 -4.96 -6.66
C VAL A 37 8.44 -5.76 -7.90
N VAL A 38 8.40 -7.09 -7.83
CA VAL A 38 8.71 -7.97 -8.97
C VAL A 38 7.48 -8.09 -9.87
N ASN A 39 6.32 -8.27 -9.24
CA ASN A 39 5.00 -8.26 -9.86
C ASN A 39 3.99 -7.65 -8.87
N PRO A 40 3.23 -6.59 -9.23
CA PRO A 40 2.26 -5.97 -8.33
C PRO A 40 1.05 -6.86 -8.00
N GLY A 41 0.87 -7.96 -8.73
CA GLY A 41 -0.29 -8.84 -8.65
C GLY A 41 -1.39 -8.45 -9.63
N THR A 42 -2.52 -9.17 -9.56
CA THR A 42 -3.72 -8.89 -10.35
C THR A 42 -4.80 -8.32 -9.43
N GLN A 43 -5.38 -7.18 -9.79
CA GLN A 43 -6.43 -6.54 -8.99
C GLN A 43 -7.60 -7.51 -8.78
N ASN A 44 -8.03 -7.64 -7.52
CA ASN A 44 -9.20 -8.40 -7.13
C ASN A 44 -10.42 -7.47 -7.14
N ALA A 45 -11.48 -7.86 -7.84
CA ALA A 45 -12.75 -7.13 -7.89
C ALA A 45 -13.82 -7.75 -6.98
N THR A 46 -13.44 -8.70 -6.13
CA THR A 46 -14.32 -9.46 -5.24
C THR A 46 -13.76 -9.44 -3.81
N ASP A 47 -14.40 -10.16 -2.90
CA ASP A 47 -13.96 -10.25 -1.51
C ASP A 47 -12.49 -10.71 -1.38
N GLY A 48 -11.83 -10.24 -0.32
CA GLY A 48 -10.44 -10.58 -0.02
C GLY A 48 -9.46 -9.42 -0.27
N PRO A 49 -8.16 -9.72 -0.40
CA PRO A 49 -7.14 -8.71 -0.62
C PRO A 49 -7.32 -7.95 -1.94
N ASP A 50 -6.87 -6.70 -1.99
CA ASP A 50 -6.98 -5.84 -3.19
C ASP A 50 -6.26 -6.39 -4.43
N PHE A 51 -5.12 -7.08 -4.26
CA PHE A 51 -4.37 -7.69 -5.36
C PHE A 51 -3.93 -9.10 -5.02
N ASN A 52 -4.22 -10.03 -5.92
CA ASN A 52 -3.87 -11.44 -5.80
C ASN A 52 -2.58 -11.78 -6.54
N HIS A 53 -1.83 -12.77 -6.03
CA HIS A 53 -0.68 -13.38 -6.71
C HIS A 53 0.46 -12.40 -7.07
N ALA A 54 0.74 -11.45 -6.18
CA ALA A 54 1.91 -10.59 -6.27
C ALA A 54 3.22 -11.35 -5.99
N ALA A 55 4.32 -10.75 -6.44
CA ALA A 55 5.68 -11.18 -6.10
C ALA A 55 6.48 -9.97 -5.62
N ILE A 56 6.85 -9.97 -4.35
CA ILE A 56 7.53 -8.85 -3.68
C ILE A 56 8.86 -9.34 -3.13
N GLU A 57 9.96 -8.71 -3.52
CA GLU A 57 11.28 -9.01 -2.98
C GLU A 57 11.59 -8.09 -1.80
N ILE A 58 11.92 -8.68 -0.64
CA ILE A 58 12.31 -7.99 0.59
C ILE A 58 13.66 -8.54 1.05
N GLU A 59 14.68 -7.69 1.16
CA GLU A 59 16.07 -8.10 1.55
C GLU A 59 16.59 -9.31 0.75
N GLY A 60 16.29 -9.37 -0.55
CA GLY A 60 16.72 -10.44 -1.45
C GLY A 60 15.88 -11.73 -1.38
N ILE A 61 14.85 -11.79 -0.54
CA ILE A 61 13.89 -12.91 -0.51
C ILE A 61 12.62 -12.51 -1.27
N THR A 62 12.23 -13.30 -2.27
CA THR A 62 10.97 -13.11 -3.00
C THR A 62 9.81 -13.80 -2.28
N TRP A 63 8.85 -13.00 -1.84
CA TRP A 63 7.58 -13.42 -1.25
C TRP A 63 6.51 -13.49 -2.32
N HIS A 64 5.80 -14.61 -2.38
CA HIS A 64 4.61 -14.79 -3.20
C HIS A 64 3.38 -14.75 -2.31
N GLY A 65 2.40 -13.94 -2.67
CA GLY A 65 1.17 -13.77 -1.91
C GLY A 65 0.40 -12.55 -2.40
N ASP A 66 -0.40 -11.97 -1.52
CA ASP A 66 -1.34 -10.91 -1.89
C ASP A 66 -0.89 -9.55 -1.35
N VAL A 67 -1.47 -8.48 -1.91
CA VAL A 67 -1.23 -7.10 -1.48
C VAL A 67 -2.55 -6.49 -1.06
N GLU A 68 -2.53 -5.83 0.09
CA GLU A 68 -3.67 -5.08 0.61
C GLU A 68 -3.30 -3.61 0.72
N LEU A 69 -4.20 -2.70 0.35
CA LEU A 69 -3.96 -1.26 0.37
C LEU A 69 -4.97 -0.58 1.29
N HIS A 70 -4.50 0.42 2.03
CA HIS A 70 -5.38 1.31 2.78
C HIS A 70 -4.82 2.72 2.77
N ILE A 71 -5.67 3.75 2.91
CA ILE A 71 -5.15 5.11 3.12
C ILE A 71 -4.37 5.14 4.45
N GLU A 72 -4.99 4.65 5.51
CA GLU A 72 -4.44 4.60 6.86
C GLU A 72 -4.15 3.15 7.28
N ASN A 73 -3.02 2.92 7.95
CA ASN A 73 -2.67 1.61 8.51
C ASN A 73 -3.74 1.02 9.46
N SER A 74 -4.56 1.86 10.10
CA SER A 74 -5.67 1.42 10.96
C SER A 74 -6.78 0.70 10.19
N GLY A 75 -6.85 0.88 8.86
CA GLY A 75 -7.77 0.22 7.93
C GLY A 75 -7.83 -1.31 8.13
N TRP A 76 -6.66 -1.93 8.34
CA TRP A 76 -6.54 -3.36 8.60
C TRP A 76 -7.41 -3.85 9.77
N LYS A 77 -7.47 -3.06 10.85
CA LYS A 77 -8.26 -3.43 12.04
C LYS A 77 -9.72 -3.04 11.86
N SER A 78 -10.01 -1.87 11.30
CA SER A 78 -11.39 -1.39 11.09
C SER A 78 -12.17 -2.29 10.14
N HIS A 79 -11.52 -2.82 9.10
CA HIS A 79 -12.13 -3.76 8.15
C HIS A 79 -12.12 -5.21 8.66
N ARG A 80 -11.57 -5.46 9.85
CA ARG A 80 -11.55 -6.78 10.52
C ARG A 80 -10.71 -7.85 9.81
N HIS A 81 -9.75 -7.45 8.97
CA HIS A 81 -8.82 -8.34 8.26
C HIS A 81 -8.02 -9.25 9.20
N HIS A 82 -7.68 -8.75 10.38
CA HIS A 82 -7.06 -9.53 11.47
C HIS A 82 -7.90 -10.72 11.99
N LEU A 83 -9.18 -10.82 11.63
CA LEU A 83 -10.09 -11.91 12.01
C LEU A 83 -10.53 -12.78 10.82
N ASP A 84 -10.18 -12.36 9.60
CA ASP A 84 -10.55 -13.02 8.36
C ASP A 84 -9.37 -13.85 7.81
N ALA A 85 -9.66 -15.08 7.42
CA ALA A 85 -8.65 -15.99 6.88
C ALA A 85 -8.27 -15.65 5.44
N ASN A 86 -9.11 -14.93 4.70
CA ASN A 86 -8.85 -14.51 3.32
C ASN A 86 -7.62 -13.60 3.19
N TYR A 87 -7.23 -12.92 4.28
CA TYR A 87 -6.09 -12.02 4.32
C TYR A 87 -4.79 -12.69 4.84
N ASN A 88 -4.81 -13.99 5.11
CA ASN A 88 -3.63 -14.71 5.63
C ASN A 88 -2.47 -14.80 4.63
N THR A 89 -2.77 -14.62 3.35
CA THR A 89 -1.82 -14.65 2.22
C THR A 89 -1.26 -13.28 1.88
N VAL A 90 -1.70 -12.22 2.54
CA VAL A 90 -1.17 -10.87 2.34
C VAL A 90 0.28 -10.81 2.82
N VAL A 91 1.20 -10.53 1.90
CA VAL A 91 2.64 -10.41 2.18
C VAL A 91 3.07 -8.95 2.30
N LEU A 92 2.33 -8.03 1.69
CA LEU A 92 2.59 -6.60 1.71
C LEU A 92 1.30 -5.81 1.97
N HIS A 93 1.34 -4.94 2.96
CA HIS A 93 0.31 -3.95 3.24
C HIS A 93 0.85 -2.57 2.81
N VAL A 94 0.19 -1.95 1.84
CA VAL A 94 0.58 -0.63 1.32
C VAL A 94 -0.31 0.42 1.94
N VAL A 95 0.31 1.47 2.49
CA VAL A 95 -0.38 2.57 3.16
C VAL A 95 0.14 3.92 2.71
N THR A 96 -0.58 4.99 3.01
CA THR A 96 -0.15 6.38 2.72
C THR A 96 0.32 7.14 3.94
N ASN A 97 0.26 6.51 5.12
CA ASN A 97 0.75 7.06 6.38
C ASN A 97 1.94 6.26 6.93
N THR A 98 2.66 6.83 7.89
CA THR A 98 3.67 6.08 8.63
C THR A 98 2.99 5.33 9.78
N PRO A 99 2.95 3.99 9.76
CA PRO A 99 2.27 3.22 10.79
C PRO A 99 3.04 3.24 12.11
N GLU A 100 2.34 3.41 13.24
CA GLU A 100 2.95 3.23 14.56
C GLU A 100 3.24 1.75 14.88
N LYS A 101 2.50 0.82 14.25
CA LYS A 101 2.54 -0.62 14.56
C LYS A 101 2.32 -1.47 13.32
N THR A 102 3.05 -2.58 13.23
CA THR A 102 2.84 -3.63 12.23
C THR A 102 1.49 -4.31 12.43
N VAL A 103 0.78 -4.58 11.33
CA VAL A 103 -0.48 -5.34 11.35
C VAL A 103 -0.24 -6.85 11.50
N ARG A 104 -1.33 -7.58 11.78
CA ARG A 104 -1.28 -9.04 11.93
C ARG A 104 -2.53 -9.67 11.30
N THR A 105 -2.32 -10.73 10.52
CA THR A 105 -3.38 -11.56 9.96
C THR A 105 -4.00 -12.48 11.02
N LYS A 106 -5.08 -13.16 10.67
CA LYS A 106 -5.75 -14.14 11.55
C LYS A 106 -4.81 -15.27 12.01
N ASN A 107 -3.97 -15.78 11.12
CA ASN A 107 -3.02 -16.86 11.45
C ASN A 107 -1.75 -16.38 12.18
N GLY A 108 -1.63 -15.08 12.46
CA GLY A 108 -0.53 -14.51 13.20
C GLY A 108 0.65 -13.99 12.36
N HIS A 109 0.61 -14.19 11.03
CA HIS A 109 1.54 -13.59 10.07
C HIS A 109 1.53 -12.06 10.17
N ARG A 110 2.68 -11.44 9.89
CA ARG A 110 2.85 -9.99 9.87
C ARG A 110 3.25 -9.57 8.46
N PRO A 111 2.32 -9.04 7.66
CA PRO A 111 2.64 -8.45 6.37
C PRO A 111 3.72 -7.38 6.53
N HIS A 112 4.61 -7.28 5.55
CA HIS A 112 5.50 -6.13 5.45
C HIS A 112 4.65 -4.87 5.17
N THR A 113 5.10 -3.70 5.61
CA THR A 113 4.38 -2.46 5.35
C THR A 113 5.20 -1.51 4.51
N LEU A 114 4.60 -0.97 3.45
CA LEU A 114 5.16 0.09 2.61
C LEU A 114 4.34 1.35 2.81
N ASN A 115 4.98 2.45 3.21
CA ASN A 115 4.38 3.77 3.04
C ASN A 115 4.73 4.26 1.62
N ILE A 116 3.75 4.26 0.72
CA ILE A 116 3.95 4.60 -0.70
C ILE A 116 4.00 6.11 -0.96
N LEU A 117 3.45 6.91 -0.05
CA LEU A 117 3.25 8.34 -0.26
C LEU A 117 4.54 9.11 -0.60
N PRO A 118 5.70 8.87 0.06
CA PRO A 118 6.95 9.55 -0.30
C PRO A 118 7.55 9.12 -1.64
N HIS A 119 7.04 8.02 -2.20
CA HIS A 119 7.57 7.42 -3.42
C HIS A 119 6.73 7.75 -4.65
N LEU A 120 5.58 8.43 -4.51
CA LEU A 120 4.72 8.76 -5.65
C LEU A 120 5.49 9.55 -6.71
N SER A 121 5.16 9.31 -7.98
CA SER A 121 5.81 10.04 -9.06
C SER A 121 5.52 11.55 -8.95
N PRO A 122 6.41 12.43 -9.46
CA PRO A 122 6.19 13.87 -9.44
C PRO A 122 4.87 14.30 -10.10
N GLN A 123 4.42 13.55 -11.11
CA GLN A 123 3.14 13.73 -11.80
C GLN A 123 1.96 13.52 -10.83
N ILE A 124 1.99 12.44 -10.06
CA ILE A 124 0.97 12.14 -9.06
C ILE A 124 1.01 13.17 -7.93
N HIS A 125 2.18 13.55 -7.42
CA HIS A 125 2.27 14.63 -6.43
C HIS A 125 1.66 15.94 -6.94
N ARG A 126 1.92 16.33 -8.19
CA ARG A 126 1.26 17.50 -8.79
C ARG A 126 -0.25 17.34 -8.89
N PHE A 127 -0.73 16.16 -9.27
CA PHE A 127 -2.15 15.86 -9.36
C PHE A 127 -2.83 16.01 -7.98
N LEU A 128 -2.27 15.40 -6.94
CA LEU A 128 -2.77 15.50 -5.56
C LEU A 128 -2.89 16.96 -5.11
N ASN A 129 -1.89 17.79 -5.43
CA ASN A 129 -1.86 19.20 -5.03
C ASN A 129 -2.71 20.13 -5.90
N SER A 130 -3.08 19.71 -7.12
CA SER A 130 -3.78 20.56 -8.09
C SER A 130 -5.24 20.88 -7.74
N PHE A 131 -5.84 20.11 -6.83
CA PHE A 131 -7.21 20.32 -6.36
C PHE A 131 -7.30 21.02 -5.00
N GLU A 132 -6.17 21.25 -4.33
CA GLU A 132 -6.14 22.03 -3.08
C GLU A 132 -6.34 23.54 -3.36
N THR A 133 -5.93 24.00 -4.55
CA THR A 133 -6.01 25.41 -4.95
C THR A 133 -7.38 25.85 -5.48
N SER A 134 -8.33 24.93 -5.66
CA SER A 134 -9.67 25.22 -6.23
C SER A 134 -10.78 25.34 -5.19
N GLY A 135 -10.48 25.19 -3.90
CA GLY A 135 -11.44 25.29 -2.79
C GLY A 135 -11.50 26.66 -2.09
N SER A 136 -10.88 27.70 -2.65
CA SER A 136 -10.92 29.08 -2.12
C SER A 136 -11.52 30.03 -3.15
N LEU A 137 -12.84 29.97 -3.31
CA LEU A 137 -13.66 31.05 -3.88
C LEU A 137 -14.91 31.23 -3.00
#